data_AF-A0A657ALI0-F1
#
_entry.id   AF-A0A657ALI0-F1
#
_cell.length_a   1.000
_cell.length_b   1.000
_cell.length_c   1.000
_cell.angle_alpha   90.00
_cell.angle_beta   90.00
_cell.angle_gamma   90.00
#
_symmetry.space_group_name_H-M   'P 1'
#
loop_
_entity.id
_entity.type
_entity.pdbx_description
1 polymer ?
#
loop_
_entity_poly.entity_id
_entity_poly.type
_entity_poly.pdbx_seq_one_letter_code
_entity_poly.pdbx_strand_id
1 'polypeptide(L)'
;MVLEGLSYLLKASPLALVLSTVLLLSACSSLNTQTKPNIVPVTPSSKADSPITSKPHSILNKAVTPEEKSITVDSDAAKNQDVEVKEINKVESNILSVLLAKAEKAKNSQQWLRAQRIYEQAIRVAPNNPEVFIKYGDLYRLMGGDDKAKSMYQRALYLASGDKRLRDLVLEKLESF
;
A
#
# COMPACT_ATOMS: atom_id res chain seq x y z
N MET A 1 -48.81 42.11 4.53
CA MET A 1 -48.79 40.70 4.98
C MET A 1 -47.37 40.12 5.10
N VAL A 2 -46.35 40.89 5.52
CA VAL A 2 -44.98 40.33 5.79
C VAL A 2 -44.54 40.57 7.24
N LEU A 3 -45.19 41.48 7.97
CA LEU A 3 -44.80 41.86 9.34
C LEU A 3 -45.34 40.95 10.44
N GLU A 4 -46.30 40.05 10.17
CA GLU A 4 -46.86 39.16 11.19
C GLU A 4 -46.03 37.89 11.42
N GLY A 5 -45.17 37.49 10.47
CA GLY A 5 -44.33 36.29 10.61
C GLY A 5 -43.18 36.44 11.60
N LEU A 6 -42.63 37.64 11.76
CA LEU A 6 -41.47 37.91 12.62
C LEU A 6 -41.82 37.89 14.11
N SER A 7 -43.06 38.22 14.47
CA SER A 7 -43.55 38.19 15.86
C SER A 7 -43.65 36.77 16.43
N TYR A 8 -43.81 35.74 15.58
CA TYR A 8 -43.84 34.34 16.00
C TYR A 8 -42.44 33.78 16.29
N LEU A 9 -41.41 34.24 15.57
CA LEU A 9 -40.03 33.81 15.80
C LEU A 9 -39.45 34.36 17.11
N LEU A 10 -39.85 35.56 17.54
CA LEU A 10 -39.43 36.12 18.84
C LEU A 10 -40.14 35.51 20.06
N LYS A 11 -41.30 34.85 19.87
CA LYS A 11 -42.06 34.19 20.94
C LYS A 11 -41.71 32.71 21.11
N ALA A 12 -40.91 32.14 20.21
CA ALA A 12 -40.46 30.77 20.33
C ALA A 12 -39.43 30.66 21.47
N SER A 13 -39.71 29.78 22.44
CA SER A 13 -38.75 29.43 23.50
C SER A 13 -37.43 28.97 22.86
N PRO A 14 -36.25 29.34 23.40
CA PRO A 14 -34.95 28.95 22.83
C PRO A 14 -34.83 27.43 22.66
N LEU A 15 -35.55 26.66 23.48
CA LEU A 15 -35.64 25.20 23.40
C LEU A 15 -36.30 24.69 22.11
N ALA A 16 -37.29 25.39 21.57
CA ALA A 16 -37.97 25.04 20.31
C ALA A 16 -37.09 25.36 19.09
N LEU A 17 -36.29 26.44 19.16
CA LEU A 17 -35.33 26.81 18.12
C LEU A 17 -34.20 25.78 18.02
N VAL A 18 -33.70 25.29 19.15
CA VAL A 18 -32.70 24.22 19.21
C VAL A 18 -33.26 22.88 18.71
N LEU A 19 -34.51 22.54 19.03
CA LEU A 19 -35.13 21.31 18.50
C LEU A 19 -35.26 21.35 16.97
N SER A 20 -35.63 22.50 16.41
CA SER A 20 -35.76 22.68 14.96
C SER A 20 -34.41 22.53 14.24
N THR A 21 -33.34 23.11 14.78
CA THR A 21 -32.00 22.98 14.21
C THR A 21 -31.46 21.55 14.33
N VAL A 22 -31.72 20.86 15.44
CA VAL A 22 -31.33 19.45 15.63
C VAL A 22 -32.07 18.51 14.65
N LEU A 23 -33.35 18.77 14.36
CA LEU A 23 -34.12 18.03 13.36
C LEU A 23 -33.59 18.22 11.93
N LEU A 24 -33.13 19.43 11.59
CA LEU A 24 -32.56 19.74 10.27
C LEU A 24 -31.15 19.17 10.07
N LEU A 25 -30.34 19.06 11.13
CA LEU A 25 -28.98 18.50 11.04
C LEU A 25 -28.96 16.96 10.93
N SER A 26 -30.08 16.27 11.17
CA SER A 26 -30.18 14.79 11.14
C SER A 26 -30.45 14.22 9.74
N ALA A 27 -30.68 15.05 8.71
CA ALA A 27 -31.09 14.59 7.37
C ALA A 27 -29.95 14.39 6.36
N CYS A 28 -28.68 14.62 6.72
CA CYS A 28 -27.54 14.50 5.80
C CYS A 28 -26.72 13.22 6.06
N SER A 29 -27.30 12.04 5.85
CA SER A 29 -26.55 10.77 5.76
C SER A 29 -27.33 9.70 4.99
N SER A 30 -27.60 9.92 3.70
CA SER A 30 -27.93 8.82 2.77
C SER A 30 -27.87 9.30 1.33
N LEU A 31 -26.69 9.24 0.70
CA LEU A 31 -26.55 9.07 -0.75
C LEU A 31 -25.25 8.29 -1.03
N ASN A 32 -25.23 7.02 -0.63
CA ASN A 32 -24.24 6.05 -1.10
C ASN A 32 -24.81 5.40 -2.37
N THR A 33 -24.56 6.00 -3.52
CA THR A 33 -24.89 5.41 -4.81
C THR A 33 -23.83 4.35 -5.14
N GLN A 34 -24.19 3.09 -4.92
CA GLN A 34 -23.45 1.96 -5.45
C GLN A 34 -23.46 2.01 -6.98
N THR A 35 -22.31 2.27 -7.60
CA THR A 35 -22.07 1.85 -8.99
C THR A 35 -21.56 0.42 -8.97
N LYS A 36 -22.45 -0.53 -9.28
CA LYS A 36 -22.13 -1.93 -9.55
C LYS A 36 -21.21 -2.03 -10.78
N PRO A 37 -20.13 -2.83 -10.76
CA PRO A 37 -19.46 -3.23 -11.99
C PRO A 37 -20.33 -4.23 -12.77
N ASN A 38 -20.42 -4.01 -14.07
CA ASN A 38 -21.14 -4.86 -15.03
C ASN A 38 -20.44 -6.22 -15.13
N ILE A 39 -21.05 -7.27 -14.57
CA ILE A 39 -20.63 -8.67 -14.74
C ILE A 39 -21.75 -9.37 -15.51
N VAL A 40 -21.40 -9.91 -16.68
CA VAL A 40 -22.28 -10.72 -17.53
C VAL A 40 -22.60 -12.04 -16.81
N PRO A 41 -23.88 -12.47 -16.73
CA PRO A 41 -24.25 -13.66 -16.00
C PRO A 41 -24.04 -14.92 -16.84
N VAL A 42 -23.30 -15.89 -16.31
CA VAL A 42 -23.38 -17.30 -16.74
C VAL A 42 -24.31 -18.01 -15.76
N THR A 43 -25.38 -18.60 -16.31
CA THR A 43 -26.41 -19.31 -15.55
C THR A 43 -25.91 -20.65 -14.99
N PRO A 44 -26.48 -21.15 -13.87
CA PRO A 44 -26.11 -22.42 -13.25
C PRO A 44 -27.16 -23.51 -13.46
N SER A 45 -26.73 -24.75 -13.70
CA SER A 45 -27.40 -26.02 -13.33
C SER A 45 -26.48 -27.17 -13.78
N SER A 46 -26.02 -28.12 -12.97
CA SER A 46 -26.82 -29.03 -12.14
C SER A 46 -25.96 -29.65 -11.03
N LYS A 47 -26.65 -29.91 -9.92
CA LYS A 47 -26.26 -30.62 -8.69
C LYS A 47 -25.62 -32.00 -8.93
N ALA A 48 -24.73 -32.40 -8.03
CA ALA A 48 -24.88 -33.62 -7.21
C ALA A 48 -23.73 -33.74 -6.17
N ASP A 49 -24.11 -33.60 -4.90
CA ASP A 49 -23.77 -34.40 -3.72
C ASP A 49 -22.32 -34.81 -3.38
N SER A 50 -21.96 -34.38 -2.16
CA SER A 50 -20.84 -34.68 -1.24
C SER A 50 -20.51 -36.18 -1.02
N PRO A 51 -19.65 -36.54 -0.05
CA PRO A 51 -18.25 -36.15 0.27
C PRO A 51 -17.34 -37.41 0.27
N ILE A 52 -16.02 -37.30 0.41
CA ILE A 52 -15.14 -38.21 1.19
C ILE A 52 -13.67 -37.77 1.05
N THR A 53 -13.08 -37.52 2.21
CA THR A 53 -11.67 -37.41 2.55
C THR A 53 -10.80 -38.57 2.05
N SER A 54 -9.60 -38.29 1.54
CA SER A 54 -8.34 -39.01 1.90
C SER A 54 -7.13 -38.48 1.12
N LYS A 55 -6.06 -38.10 1.84
CA LYS A 55 -4.67 -38.15 1.34
C LYS A 55 -4.25 -39.63 1.19
N PRO A 56 -2.99 -39.93 0.78
CA PRO A 56 -2.28 -39.67 -0.49
C PRO A 56 -1.94 -41.03 -1.16
N HIS A 57 -1.31 -41.10 -2.35
CA HIS A 57 -0.24 -42.08 -2.67
C HIS A 57 0.20 -42.02 -4.15
N SER A 58 1.52 -42.01 -4.28
CA SER A 58 2.38 -42.13 -5.46
C SER A 58 2.33 -43.49 -6.16
N ILE A 59 2.33 -43.53 -7.50
CA ILE A 59 2.90 -44.60 -8.37
C ILE A 59 3.12 -43.94 -9.77
N LEU A 60 4.10 -44.19 -10.65
CA LEU A 60 5.18 -45.16 -10.81
C LEU A 60 6.15 -44.59 -11.86
N ASN A 61 7.45 -44.78 -11.67
CA ASN A 61 8.47 -44.58 -12.71
C ASN A 61 8.45 -45.73 -13.73
N LYS A 62 8.76 -45.46 -15.00
CA LYS A 62 9.48 -46.45 -15.83
C LYS A 62 10.52 -45.76 -16.71
N ALA A 63 11.75 -46.20 -16.50
CA ALA A 63 12.99 -45.70 -17.04
C ALA A 63 13.23 -46.16 -18.49
N VAL A 64 13.97 -45.35 -19.25
CA VAL A 64 15.08 -45.77 -20.13
C VAL A 64 16.11 -44.63 -20.18
N THR A 65 17.34 -44.92 -19.78
CA THR A 65 18.61 -44.27 -20.17
C THR A 65 19.55 -45.41 -20.61
N PRO A 66 20.76 -45.21 -21.18
CA PRO A 66 21.44 -44.00 -21.68
C PRO A 66 22.08 -44.18 -23.08
N GLU A 67 22.29 -43.10 -23.85
CA GLU A 67 23.43 -43.03 -24.79
C GLU A 67 24.01 -41.61 -24.85
N GLU A 68 25.33 -41.58 -24.96
CA GLU A 68 26.28 -40.52 -24.64
C GLU A 68 26.80 -39.88 -25.94
N LYS A 69 26.82 -38.54 -26.05
CA LYS A 69 27.73 -37.84 -26.97
C LYS A 69 28.02 -36.39 -26.55
N SER A 70 29.01 -36.28 -25.67
CA SER A 70 30.21 -35.43 -25.72
C SER A 70 30.24 -34.14 -26.60
N ILE A 71 30.81 -33.07 -26.00
CA ILE A 71 31.58 -31.92 -26.59
C ILE A 71 30.71 -30.70 -27.01
N THR A 72 30.98 -29.43 -26.68
CA THR A 72 32.13 -28.70 -26.09
C THR A 72 31.66 -27.61 -25.13
N VAL A 73 32.46 -27.37 -24.08
CA VAL A 73 32.59 -26.06 -23.43
C VAL A 73 33.37 -25.18 -24.40
N ASP A 74 32.81 -24.05 -24.84
CA ASP A 74 33.58 -22.96 -25.42
C ASP A 74 33.08 -21.63 -24.87
N SER A 75 34.07 -20.84 -24.46
CA SER A 75 34.01 -19.51 -23.89
C SER A 75 33.53 -18.47 -24.89
N ASP A 76 33.21 -17.30 -24.32
CA ASP A 76 33.37 -15.97 -24.91
C ASP A 76 32.10 -15.20 -25.31
N ALA A 77 32.13 -13.94 -24.85
CA ALA A 77 31.40 -12.77 -25.32
C ALA A 77 29.91 -12.61 -24.92
N ALA A 78 29.71 -12.04 -23.72
CA ALA A 78 28.74 -10.95 -23.54
C ALA A 78 29.15 -10.04 -22.35
N LYS A 79 30.36 -9.47 -22.42
CA LYS A 79 30.72 -8.29 -21.61
C LYS A 79 29.96 -7.09 -22.19
N ASN A 80 28.74 -6.86 -21.71
CA ASN A 80 27.96 -5.65 -22.00
C ASN A 80 26.95 -5.38 -20.86
N GLN A 81 27.42 -5.22 -19.62
CA GLN A 81 26.55 -4.83 -18.49
C GLN A 81 27.08 -3.70 -17.60
N ASP A 82 28.21 -3.06 -17.95
CA ASP A 82 28.81 -2.05 -17.08
C ASP A 82 28.49 -0.60 -17.48
N VAL A 83 27.86 -0.38 -18.64
CA VAL A 83 27.63 0.97 -19.18
C VAL A 83 26.22 1.50 -18.89
N GLU A 84 25.21 0.62 -18.80
CA GLU A 84 23.80 1.03 -18.66
C GLU A 84 23.32 1.12 -17.20
N VAL A 85 23.89 0.31 -16.30
CA VAL A 85 23.47 0.25 -14.88
C VAL A 85 23.84 1.53 -14.10
N LYS A 86 24.92 2.21 -14.48
CA LYS A 86 25.38 3.43 -13.79
C LYS A 86 24.50 4.65 -14.08
N GLU A 87 23.97 4.74 -15.30
CA GLU A 87 23.11 5.84 -15.71
C GLU A 87 21.67 5.63 -15.22
N ILE A 88 21.17 4.39 -15.24
CA ILE A 88 19.89 4.01 -14.63
C ILE A 88 19.89 4.27 -13.12
N ASN A 89 20.94 3.84 -12.39
CA ASN A 89 21.07 4.11 -10.95
C ASN A 89 21.08 5.62 -10.65
N LYS A 90 21.64 6.44 -11.54
CA LYS A 90 21.68 7.89 -11.39
C LYS A 90 20.31 8.54 -11.64
N VAL A 91 19.55 8.07 -12.63
CA VAL A 91 18.20 8.54 -12.92
C VAL A 91 17.22 8.12 -11.82
N GLU A 92 17.27 6.86 -11.38
CA GLU A 92 16.50 6.37 -10.23
C GLU A 92 16.83 7.18 -8.97
N SER A 93 18.13 7.45 -8.72
CA SER A 93 18.57 8.30 -7.61
C SER A 93 18.00 9.73 -7.69
N ASN A 94 17.96 10.34 -8.88
CA ASN A 94 17.45 11.71 -9.05
C ASN A 94 15.93 11.76 -8.84
N ILE A 95 15.17 10.88 -9.48
CA ILE A 95 13.70 10.83 -9.35
C ILE A 95 13.32 10.50 -7.92
N LEU A 96 14.02 9.55 -7.29
CA LEU A 96 13.81 9.18 -5.91
C LEU A 96 13.99 10.37 -4.97
N SER A 97 15.08 11.15 -5.13
CA SER A 97 15.34 12.32 -4.29
C SER A 97 14.20 13.35 -4.35
N VAL A 98 13.64 13.58 -5.54
CA VAL A 98 12.51 14.49 -5.74
C VAL A 98 11.24 13.96 -5.09
N LEU A 99 10.97 12.65 -5.22
CA LEU A 99 9.81 12.02 -4.59
C LEU A 99 9.91 12.09 -3.06
N LEU A 100 11.08 11.79 -2.48
CA LEU A 100 11.29 11.89 -1.04
C LEU A 100 11.11 13.33 -0.55
N ALA A 101 11.71 14.32 -1.20
CA ALA A 101 11.53 15.74 -0.84
C ALA A 101 10.06 16.17 -0.90
N LYS A 102 9.32 15.73 -1.92
CA LYS A 102 7.89 16.01 -2.08
C LYS A 102 7.04 15.32 -1.01
N ALA A 103 7.37 14.07 -0.66
CA ALA A 103 6.70 13.32 0.39
C ALA A 103 6.91 13.98 1.76
N GLU A 104 8.14 14.39 2.07
CA GLU A 104 8.47 15.07 3.32
C GLU A 104 7.79 16.44 3.42
N LYS A 105 7.73 17.20 2.32
CA LYS A 105 6.95 18.45 2.29
C LYS A 105 5.47 18.20 2.58
N ALA A 106 4.88 17.15 1.99
CA ALA A 106 3.49 16.78 2.24
C ALA A 106 3.28 16.32 3.69
N LYS A 107 4.20 15.52 4.24
CA LYS A 107 4.20 15.05 5.64
C LYS A 107 4.26 16.21 6.62
N ASN A 108 5.19 17.15 6.42
CA ASN A 108 5.35 18.34 7.26
C ASN A 108 4.14 19.28 7.15
N SER A 109 3.43 19.24 6.02
CA SER A 109 2.16 19.95 5.82
C SER A 109 0.94 19.16 6.31
N GLN A 110 1.15 18.04 7.03
CA GLN A 110 0.12 17.12 7.53
C GLN A 110 -0.83 16.57 6.43
N GLN A 111 -0.41 16.58 5.18
CA GLN A 111 -1.16 16.01 4.05
C GLN A 111 -0.88 14.50 3.97
N TRP A 112 -1.36 13.75 4.97
CA TRP A 112 -1.01 12.34 5.19
C TRP A 112 -1.24 11.43 3.98
N LEU A 113 -2.45 11.47 3.40
CA LEU A 113 -2.79 10.66 2.22
C LEU A 113 -1.96 11.02 0.99
N ARG A 114 -1.55 12.30 0.88
CA ARG A 114 -0.66 12.74 -0.20
C ARG A 114 0.75 12.23 0.02
N ALA A 115 1.28 12.36 1.24
CA ALA A 115 2.60 11.84 1.60
C ALA A 115 2.66 10.33 1.36
N GLN A 116 1.64 9.60 1.78
CA GLN A 116 1.51 8.16 1.56
C GLN A 116 1.62 7.79 0.07
N ARG A 117 0.80 8.42 -0.79
CA ARG A 117 0.83 8.14 -2.24
C ARG A 117 2.19 8.43 -2.87
N ILE A 118 2.91 9.45 -2.38
CA ILE A 118 4.25 9.77 -2.88
C ILE A 118 5.28 8.75 -2.38
N TYR A 119 5.19 8.27 -1.14
CA TYR A 119 6.05 7.17 -0.67
C TYR A 119 5.81 5.87 -1.45
N GLU A 120 4.55 5.54 -1.78
CA GLU A 120 4.22 4.40 -2.64
C GLU A 120 4.84 4.55 -4.05
N GLN A 121 4.90 5.78 -4.58
CA GLN A 121 5.63 6.07 -5.82
C GLN A 121 7.13 5.88 -5.64
N ALA A 122 7.71 6.35 -4.54
CA ALA A 122 9.13 6.20 -4.25
C ALA A 122 9.54 4.72 -4.14
N ILE A 123 8.69 3.87 -3.54
CA ILE A 123 8.91 2.42 -3.49
C ILE A 123 8.91 1.79 -4.88
N ARG A 124 8.06 2.25 -5.80
CA ARG A 124 8.06 1.74 -7.19
C ARG A 124 9.33 2.13 -7.95
N VAL A 125 9.90 3.29 -7.65
CA VAL A 125 11.15 3.76 -8.28
C VAL A 125 12.37 3.08 -7.67
N ALA A 126 12.38 2.84 -6.36
CA ALA A 126 13.51 2.23 -5.66
C ALA A 126 13.04 1.16 -4.67
N PRO A 127 12.61 -0.02 -5.14
CA PRO A 127 12.00 -1.07 -4.31
C PRO A 127 12.96 -1.71 -3.30
N ASN A 128 14.28 -1.55 -3.53
CA ASN A 128 15.33 -2.11 -2.69
C ASN A 128 16.06 -1.05 -1.85
N ASN A 129 15.60 0.21 -1.86
CA ASN A 129 16.21 1.26 -1.05
C ASN A 129 15.61 1.28 0.37
N PRO A 130 16.38 0.95 1.42
CA PRO A 130 15.87 0.87 2.78
C PRO A 130 15.38 2.23 3.33
N GLU A 131 15.96 3.35 2.89
CA GLU A 131 15.62 4.70 3.36
C GLU A 131 14.14 5.04 3.09
N VAL A 132 13.61 4.60 1.94
CA VAL A 132 12.22 4.85 1.55
C VAL A 132 11.27 4.20 2.56
N PHE A 133 11.57 2.97 2.97
CA PHE A 133 10.78 2.24 3.95
C PHE A 133 10.88 2.85 5.35
N ILE A 134 12.06 3.36 5.75
CA ILE A 134 12.20 4.10 7.02
C ILE A 134 11.30 5.32 7.02
N LYS A 135 11.40 6.17 6.00
CA LYS A 135 10.61 7.40 5.92
C LYS A 135 9.11 7.14 5.85
N TYR A 136 8.71 6.07 5.18
CA TYR A 136 7.31 5.68 5.13
C TYR A 136 6.81 5.10 6.46
N GLY A 137 7.65 4.34 7.17
CA GLY A 137 7.37 3.91 8.55
C GLY A 137 7.18 5.10 9.49
N ASP A 138 8.02 6.14 9.37
CA ASP A 138 7.89 7.38 10.14
C ASP A 138 6.55 8.08 9.87
N LEU A 139 6.10 8.10 8.61
CA LEU A 139 4.76 8.60 8.27
C LEU A 139 3.66 7.77 8.94
N TYR A 140 3.77 6.44 8.93
CA TYR A 140 2.79 5.58 9.60
C TYR A 140 2.73 5.81 11.11
N ARG A 141 3.87 6.01 11.78
CA ARG A 141 3.89 6.37 13.20
C ARG A 141 3.16 7.68 13.46
N LEU A 142 3.39 8.70 12.64
CA LEU A 142 2.69 9.99 12.78
C LEU A 142 1.17 9.87 12.63
N MET A 143 0.70 8.88 11.86
CA MET A 143 -0.72 8.58 11.69
C MET A 143 -1.28 7.62 12.76
N GLY A 144 -0.48 7.17 13.73
CA GLY A 144 -0.86 6.16 14.73
C GLY A 144 -0.98 4.74 14.18
N GLY A 145 -0.41 4.47 13.00
CA GLY A 145 -0.45 3.17 12.33
C GLY A 145 0.74 2.29 12.71
N ASP A 146 0.88 1.93 13.98
CA ASP A 146 2.10 1.30 14.52
C ASP A 146 2.42 -0.04 13.87
N ASP A 147 1.43 -0.89 13.61
CA ASP A 147 1.65 -2.19 12.94
C ASP A 147 2.23 -2.03 11.53
N LYS A 148 1.74 -1.01 10.81
CA LYS A 148 2.23 -0.69 9.46
C LYS A 148 3.63 -0.09 9.54
N ALA A 149 3.90 0.76 10.53
CA ALA A 149 5.22 1.31 10.75
C ALA A 149 6.25 0.21 11.05
N LYS A 150 5.94 -0.72 11.97
CA LYS A 150 6.77 -1.91 12.25
C LYS A 150 7.05 -2.71 10.99
N SER A 151 6.02 -2.96 10.18
CA SER A 151 6.17 -3.69 8.90
C SER A 151 7.12 -2.98 7.94
N MET A 152 7.03 -1.65 7.82
CA MET A 152 7.95 -0.87 6.98
C MET A 152 9.39 -0.90 7.52
N TYR A 153 9.58 -0.75 8.83
CA TYR A 153 10.91 -0.82 9.43
C TYR A 153 11.54 -2.20 9.32
N GLN A 154 10.78 -3.29 9.49
CA GLN A 154 11.28 -4.65 9.25
C GLN A 154 11.74 -4.83 7.80
N ARG A 155 11.01 -4.26 6.84
CA ARG A 155 11.44 -4.25 5.43
C ARG A 155 12.72 -3.46 5.22
N ALA A 156 12.85 -2.29 5.86
CA ALA A 156 14.09 -1.51 5.83
C ALA A 156 15.27 -2.29 6.41
N LEU A 157 15.07 -2.96 7.55
CA LEU A 157 16.10 -3.76 8.22
C LEU A 157 16.60 -4.91 7.33
N TYR A 158 15.68 -5.59 6.64
CA TYR A 158 16.02 -6.65 5.69
C TYR A 158 16.88 -6.13 4.52
N LEU A 159 16.56 -4.94 4.01
CA LEU A 159 17.27 -4.32 2.89
C LEU A 159 18.62 -3.70 3.30
N ALA A 160 18.81 -3.37 4.58
CA ALA A 160 20.00 -2.74 5.14
C ALA A 160 21.18 -3.70 5.36
N SER A 161 21.25 -4.82 4.65
CA SER A 161 22.13 -5.97 4.97
C SER A 161 23.64 -5.66 5.01
N GLY A 162 24.09 -4.54 4.42
CA GLY A 162 25.48 -4.07 4.49
C GLY A 162 25.70 -2.78 5.30
N ASP A 163 24.66 -2.05 5.70
CA ASP A 163 24.80 -0.75 6.36
C ASP A 163 24.49 -0.86 7.85
N LYS A 164 25.55 -1.04 8.65
CA LYS A 164 25.42 -1.17 10.11
C LYS A 164 24.71 0.03 10.74
N ARG A 165 25.06 1.26 10.33
CA ARG A 165 24.47 2.48 10.92
C ARG A 165 22.97 2.54 10.65
N LEU A 166 22.58 2.19 9.44
CA LEU A 166 21.18 2.18 9.06
C LEU A 166 20.41 1.06 9.77
N ARG A 167 21.02 -0.12 9.98
CA ARG A 167 20.42 -1.17 10.82
C ARG A 167 20.19 -0.71 12.25
N ASP A 168 21.21 -0.10 12.87
CA ASP A 168 21.12 0.37 14.27
C ASP A 168 19.99 1.42 14.41
N LEU A 169 19.88 2.36 13.46
CA LEU A 169 18.78 3.33 13.40
C LEU A 169 17.39 2.67 13.30
N VAL A 170 17.27 1.62 12.49
CA VAL A 170 15.99 0.93 12.29
C VAL A 170 15.61 0.11 13.53
N LEU A 171 16.59 -0.50 14.20
CA LEU A 171 16.38 -1.21 15.46
C LEU A 171 15.90 -0.25 16.54
N GLU A 172 16.53 0.91 16.70
CA GLU A 172 16.08 1.96 17.63
C GLU A 172 14.61 2.34 17.38
N LYS A 173 14.22 2.51 16.12
CA LYS A 173 12.82 2.81 15.76
C LYS A 173 11.88 1.67 16.13
N LEU A 174 12.29 0.41 15.94
CA LEU A 174 11.50 -0.77 16.29
C LEU A 174 11.38 -1.00 17.80
N GLU A 175 12.38 -0.61 18.58
CA GLU A 175 12.35 -0.65 20.05
C GLU A 175 11.43 0.42 20.65
N SER A 176 11.11 1.47 19.88
CA SER A 176 10.27 2.60 20.34
C SER A 176 8.75 2.36 20.29
N PHE A 177 8.29 1.11 20.12
CA PHE A 177 6.88 0.71 20.12
C PHE A 177 6.53 -0.11 21.35
#